data_AF-C5M9M2-F1
#
_entry.id   AF-C5M9M2-F1
#
_cell.length_a   1.000
_cell.length_b   1.000
_cell.length_c   1.000
_cell.angle_alpha   90.00
_cell.angle_beta   90.00
_cell.angle_gamma   90.00
#
_symmetry.space_group_name_H-M   'P 1'
#
loop_
_entity.id
_entity.type
_entity.pdbx_description
1 polymer ?
#
loop_
_entity_poly.entity_id
_entity_poly.type
_entity_poly.pdbx_seq_one_letter_code
_entity_poly.pdbx_strand_id
1 'polypeptide(L)'
;MTKVLSDLQFFIFIVIPITLSLIFLPNFVNPHLIENIKSNFKIILISEKYCSINKIYCNLIIQQNEKNPDLLRRIEFEYFDFIYIVNHWIYSWDQFIIKLFIKFLKIFIVGLILRQEMSIEFWNKTSELFQIMLAISNSMTYHMIYGFLISRMYTFFIFAIIITVGKPWERIINPIISILRTNNVC
;
A
#
# COMPACT_ATOMS: atom_id res chain seq x y z
N MET A 1 -7.99 17.39 40.76
CA MET A 1 -7.28 16.36 39.97
C MET A 1 -8.03 15.97 38.69
N THR A 2 -9.37 15.97 38.70
CA THR A 2 -10.24 15.65 37.55
C THR A 2 -10.18 16.64 36.38
N LYS A 3 -9.98 17.93 36.64
CA LYS A 3 -9.87 18.98 35.60
C LYS A 3 -8.63 18.83 34.72
N VAL A 4 -7.48 18.51 35.32
CA VAL A 4 -6.24 18.25 34.58
C VAL A 4 -6.37 16.99 33.71
N LEU A 5 -7.09 15.97 34.19
CA LEU A 5 -7.35 14.75 33.43
C LEU A 5 -8.27 15.01 32.23
N SER A 6 -9.32 15.86 32.39
CA SER A 6 -10.20 16.24 31.28
C SER A 6 -9.50 17.10 30.23
N ASP A 7 -8.64 18.03 30.66
CA ASP A 7 -7.88 18.90 29.77
C ASP A 7 -6.82 18.09 28.99
N LEU A 8 -6.20 17.10 29.64
CA LEU A 8 -5.26 16.16 28.99
C LEU A 8 -5.96 15.26 27.97
N GLN A 9 -7.15 14.76 28.30
CA GLN A 9 -7.97 13.96 27.38
C GLN A 9 -8.42 14.79 26.17
N PHE A 10 -8.86 16.03 26.38
CA PHE A 10 -9.18 16.96 25.29
C PHE A 10 -7.96 17.18 24.38
N PHE A 11 -6.79 17.41 24.96
CA PHE A 11 -5.58 17.62 24.16
C PHE A 11 -5.18 16.37 23.36
N ILE A 12 -5.21 15.18 23.98
CA ILE A 12 -4.80 13.92 23.36
C ILE A 12 -5.77 13.44 22.29
N PHE A 13 -7.08 13.60 22.49
CA PHE A 13 -8.09 13.06 21.58
C PHE A 13 -8.60 14.07 20.55
N ILE A 14 -8.35 15.37 20.73
CA ILE A 14 -8.87 16.43 19.84
C ILE A 14 -7.74 17.24 19.23
N VAL A 15 -6.89 17.84 20.06
CA VAL A 15 -5.82 18.72 19.56
C VAL A 15 -4.79 17.92 18.78
N ILE A 16 -4.32 16.79 19.33
CA ILE A 16 -3.30 15.95 18.70
C ILE A 16 -3.75 15.39 17.34
N PRO A 17 -4.94 14.78 17.16
CA PRO A 17 -5.35 14.26 15.86
C PRO A 17 -5.57 15.35 14.82
N ILE A 18 -6.11 16.51 15.22
CA ILE A 18 -6.32 17.64 14.30
C ILE A 18 -4.97 18.25 13.89
N THR A 19 -4.07 18.53 14.82
CA THR A 19 -2.73 19.05 14.50
C THR A 19 -1.88 18.04 13.74
N LEU A 20 -1.93 16.75 14.10
CA LEU A 20 -1.32 15.68 13.30
C LEU A 20 -1.89 15.69 11.89
N SER A 21 -3.21 15.79 11.71
CA SER A 21 -3.79 15.86 10.36
C SER A 21 -3.29 17.11 9.61
N LEU A 22 -3.27 18.28 10.24
CA LEU A 22 -2.85 19.55 9.63
C LEU A 22 -1.36 19.62 9.32
N ILE A 23 -0.51 18.85 10.02
CA ILE A 23 0.94 18.79 9.78
C ILE A 23 1.29 17.63 8.84
N PHE A 24 0.69 16.45 9.01
CA PHE A 24 0.92 15.32 8.13
C PHE A 24 0.34 15.56 6.75
N LEU A 25 -0.84 16.18 6.61
CA LEU A 25 -1.49 16.33 5.32
C LEU A 25 -0.70 17.19 4.33
N PRO A 26 -0.23 18.41 4.66
CA PRO A 26 0.56 19.19 3.72
C PRO A 26 1.90 18.52 3.37
N ASN A 27 2.47 17.78 4.33
CA ASN A 27 3.74 17.09 4.12
C ASN A 27 3.60 15.83 3.27
N PHE A 28 2.55 15.02 3.44
CA PHE A 28 2.28 13.83 2.61
C PHE A 28 1.66 14.18 1.25
N VAL A 29 0.93 15.29 1.19
CA VAL A 29 0.31 15.86 -0.02
C VAL A 29 1.20 16.96 -0.62
N ASN A 30 2.50 16.93 -0.35
CA ASN A 30 3.42 17.80 -1.05
C ASN A 30 3.52 17.31 -2.52
N PRO A 31 3.21 18.14 -3.52
CA PRO A 31 3.28 17.74 -4.93
C PRO A 31 4.65 17.18 -5.32
N HIS A 32 5.73 17.67 -4.68
CA HIS A 32 7.08 17.15 -4.88
C HIS A 32 7.26 15.72 -4.34
N LEU A 33 6.59 15.37 -3.23
CA LEU A 33 6.57 14.00 -2.71
C LEU A 33 5.73 13.08 -3.60
N ILE A 34 4.61 13.56 -4.12
CA ILE A 34 3.78 12.81 -5.08
C ILE A 34 4.56 12.55 -6.38
N GLU A 35 5.29 13.53 -6.90
CA GLU A 35 6.15 13.35 -8.07
C GLU A 35 7.33 12.41 -7.80
N ASN A 36 7.96 12.49 -6.62
CA ASN A 36 8.98 11.53 -6.21
C ASN A 36 8.42 10.11 -6.09
N ILE A 37 7.21 9.93 -5.55
CA ILE A 37 6.56 8.61 -5.48
C ILE A 37 6.26 8.12 -6.90
N LYS A 38 5.82 9.00 -7.81
CA LYS A 38 5.54 8.66 -9.21
C LYS A 38 6.81 8.27 -9.97
N SER A 39 7.95 8.91 -9.71
CA SER A 39 9.22 8.60 -10.38
C SER A 39 9.92 7.37 -9.82
N ASN A 40 9.82 7.14 -8.51
CA ASN A 40 10.61 6.13 -7.81
C ASN A 40 9.84 4.84 -7.54
N PHE A 41 8.50 4.92 -7.55
CA PHE A 41 7.63 3.80 -7.28
C PHE A 41 6.82 3.48 -8.54
N LYS A 42 7.24 2.43 -9.24
CA LYS A 42 6.61 1.96 -10.46
C LYS A 42 6.44 0.45 -10.40
N ILE A 43 5.25 -0.03 -10.72
CA ILE A 43 4.91 -1.44 -10.81
C ILE A 43 4.21 -1.65 -12.13
N ILE A 44 4.79 -2.49 -12.99
CA ILE A 44 4.27 -2.78 -14.32
C ILE A 44 4.39 -4.27 -14.57
N LEU A 45 3.30 -4.89 -14.98
CA LEU A 45 3.26 -6.24 -15.52
C LEU A 45 2.80 -6.16 -16.98
N ILE A 46 3.62 -6.63 -17.90
CA ILE A 46 3.33 -6.61 -19.35
C ILE A 46 3.56 -8.00 -19.92
N SER A 47 2.71 -8.45 -20.85
CA SER A 47 2.99 -9.67 -21.61
C SER A 47 3.98 -9.41 -22.74
N GLU A 48 4.85 -10.37 -23.02
CA GLU A 48 5.83 -10.22 -24.11
C GLU A 48 5.16 -9.99 -25.47
N LYS A 49 4.01 -10.66 -25.69
CA LYS A 49 3.16 -10.46 -26.88
C LYS A 49 2.65 -9.02 -27.02
N TYR A 50 2.40 -8.32 -25.91
CA TYR A 50 2.04 -6.91 -25.96
C TYR A 50 3.23 -6.04 -26.36
N CYS A 51 4.43 -6.35 -25.84
CA CYS A 51 5.64 -5.63 -26.23
C CYS A 51 6.05 -5.83 -27.69
N SER A 52 5.79 -7.00 -28.28
CA SER A 52 6.08 -7.24 -29.70
C SER A 52 5.19 -6.39 -30.63
N ILE A 53 3.94 -6.15 -30.23
CA ILE A 53 2.96 -5.31 -30.94
C ILE A 53 3.26 -3.82 -30.72
N ASN A 54 3.55 -3.41 -29.48
CA ASN A 54 3.67 -2.00 -29.10
C ASN A 54 5.08 -1.63 -28.61
N LYS A 55 6.06 -1.77 -29.50
CA LYS A 55 7.50 -1.61 -29.21
C LYS A 55 7.87 -0.24 -28.63
N ILE A 56 7.22 0.83 -29.07
CA ILE A 56 7.52 2.21 -28.61
C ILE A 56 7.26 2.32 -27.11
N TYR A 57 6.12 1.81 -26.65
CA TYR A 57 5.74 1.87 -25.24
C TYR A 57 6.66 1.03 -24.35
N CYS A 58 7.02 -0.18 -24.79
CA CYS A 58 7.96 -1.01 -24.04
C CYS A 58 9.38 -0.44 -24.03
N ASN A 59 9.84 0.19 -25.11
CA ASN A 59 11.14 0.86 -25.13
C ASN A 59 11.20 2.03 -24.14
N LEU A 60 10.13 2.82 -24.00
CA LEU A 60 10.07 3.89 -23.00
C LEU A 60 10.17 3.34 -21.57
N ILE A 61 9.56 2.18 -21.31
CA ILE A 61 9.62 1.52 -20.02
C ILE A 61 11.03 0.97 -19.74
N ILE A 62 11.66 0.37 -20.75
CA ILE A 62 13.03 -0.16 -20.66
C ILE A 62 14.05 0.97 -20.45
N GLN A 63 13.95 2.06 -21.22
CA GLN A 63 14.83 3.23 -21.07
C GLN A 63 14.70 3.90 -19.70
N GLN A 64 13.51 3.86 -19.08
CA GLN A 64 13.34 4.36 -17.72
C GLN A 64 14.01 3.46 -16.68
N ASN A 65 14.04 2.14 -16.91
CA ASN A 65 14.78 1.19 -16.08
C ASN A 65 16.30 1.43 -16.19
N GLU A 66 16.81 1.68 -17.39
CA GLU A 66 18.23 2.00 -17.62
C GLU A 66 18.68 3.28 -16.92
N LYS A 67 17.79 4.27 -16.79
CA LYS A 67 18.09 5.52 -16.07
C LYS A 67 18.17 5.34 -14.55
N ASN A 68 17.44 4.36 -14.00
CA ASN A 68 17.32 4.15 -12.55
C ASN A 68 17.46 2.66 -12.16
N PRO A 69 18.60 2.02 -12.47
CA PRO A 69 18.79 0.57 -12.30
C PRO A 69 18.79 0.13 -10.83
N ASP A 70 19.16 1.01 -9.91
CA ASP A 70 19.20 0.70 -8.48
C ASP A 70 17.80 0.69 -7.83
N LEU A 71 16.83 1.38 -8.45
CA LEU A 71 15.49 1.55 -7.91
C LEU A 71 14.49 0.54 -8.47
N LEU A 72 14.64 0.16 -9.75
CA LEU A 72 13.72 -0.69 -10.47
C LEU A 72 14.41 -2.01 -10.85
N ARG A 73 13.73 -3.13 -10.60
CA ARG A 73 14.14 -4.47 -11.03
C ARG A 73 13.23 -4.93 -12.16
N ARG A 74 13.84 -5.48 -13.21
CA ARG A 74 13.18 -6.17 -14.31
C ARG A 74 13.30 -7.68 -14.11
N ILE A 75 12.17 -8.37 -14.21
CA ILE A 75 12.05 -9.82 -14.07
C ILE A 75 11.36 -10.33 -15.32
N GLU A 76 12.00 -11.26 -16.01
CA GLU A 76 11.40 -12.04 -17.09
C GLU A 76 11.03 -13.40 -16.50
N PHE A 77 9.81 -13.84 -16.76
CA PHE A 77 9.28 -15.10 -16.26
C PHE A 77 9.64 -16.23 -17.23
N GLU A 78 10.12 -17.37 -16.72
CA GLU A 78 10.67 -18.46 -17.54
C GLU A 78 9.57 -19.36 -18.12
N TYR A 79 8.51 -19.61 -17.34
CA TYR A 79 7.41 -20.49 -17.72
C TYR A 79 6.20 -19.73 -18.30
N PHE A 80 6.18 -18.40 -18.18
CA PHE A 80 5.09 -17.56 -18.65
C PHE A 80 5.60 -16.31 -19.37
N ASP A 81 5.00 -15.95 -20.51
CA ASP A 81 5.38 -14.81 -21.38
C ASP A 81 5.07 -13.44 -20.74
N PHE A 82 5.61 -13.14 -19.56
CA PHE A 82 5.42 -11.89 -18.84
C PHE A 82 6.74 -11.23 -18.45
N ILE A 83 6.73 -9.91 -18.47
CA ILE A 83 7.80 -9.03 -17.98
C ILE A 83 7.24 -8.23 -16.82
N TYR A 84 7.89 -8.33 -15.67
CA TYR A 84 7.53 -7.61 -14.47
C TYR A 84 8.62 -6.60 -14.11
N ILE A 85 8.23 -5.33 -14.01
CA ILE A 85 9.11 -4.24 -13.62
C ILE A 85 8.57 -3.65 -12.33
N VAL A 86 9.39 -3.67 -11.29
CA VAL A 86 8.95 -3.38 -9.93
C VAL A 86 10.05 -2.69 -9.14
N ASN A 87 9.66 -1.85 -8.18
CA ASN A 87 10.62 -1.29 -7.23
C ASN A 87 11.35 -2.40 -6.44
N HIS A 88 12.64 -2.21 -6.19
CA HIS A 88 13.48 -3.15 -5.46
C HIS A 88 12.89 -3.55 -4.09
N TRP A 89 12.31 -2.61 -3.34
CA TRP A 89 11.73 -2.91 -2.03
C TRP A 89 10.55 -3.88 -2.12
N ILE A 90 9.64 -3.64 -3.07
CA ILE A 90 8.50 -4.53 -3.31
C ILE A 90 8.99 -5.90 -3.75
N TYR A 91 9.98 -5.96 -4.64
CA TYR A 91 10.57 -7.23 -5.04
C TYR A 91 11.12 -8.02 -3.85
N SER A 92 11.86 -7.36 -2.96
CA SER A 92 12.38 -8.02 -1.75
C SER A 92 11.26 -8.58 -0.87
N TRP A 93 10.15 -7.83 -0.73
CA TRP A 93 8.96 -8.27 -0.01
C TRP A 93 8.27 -9.45 -0.70
N ASP A 94 8.06 -9.39 -2.01
CA ASP A 94 7.46 -10.47 -2.80
C ASP A 94 8.28 -11.76 -2.63
N GLN A 95 9.60 -11.69 -2.75
CA GLN A 95 10.50 -12.84 -2.58
C GLN A 95 10.45 -13.42 -1.17
N PHE A 96 10.31 -12.58 -0.16
CA PHE A 96 10.13 -13.03 1.22
C PHE A 96 8.79 -13.79 1.39
N ILE A 97 7.69 -13.24 0.87
CA ILE A 97 6.36 -13.88 0.92
C ILE A 97 6.35 -15.19 0.15
N ILE A 98 6.94 -15.24 -1.05
CA ILE A 98 7.06 -16.46 -1.88
C ILE A 98 7.80 -17.56 -1.10
N LYS A 99 8.96 -17.24 -0.51
CA LYS A 99 9.75 -18.20 0.27
C LYS A 99 8.98 -18.75 1.45
N LEU A 100 8.26 -17.90 2.18
CA LEU A 100 7.39 -18.33 3.26
C LEU A 100 6.28 -19.25 2.75
N PHE A 101 5.55 -18.84 1.71
CA PHE A 101 4.45 -19.59 1.14
C PHE A 101 4.89 -20.98 0.68
N ILE A 102 5.98 -21.08 -0.09
CA ILE A 102 6.53 -22.36 -0.55
C ILE A 102 6.95 -23.24 0.63
N LYS A 103 7.57 -22.67 1.66
CA LYS A 103 7.95 -23.42 2.86
C LYS A 103 6.73 -24.01 3.55
N PHE A 104 5.68 -23.21 3.73
CA PHE A 104 4.41 -23.70 4.31
C PHE A 104 3.76 -24.76 3.44
N LEU A 105 3.72 -24.56 2.12
CA LEU A 105 3.14 -25.50 1.18
C LEU A 105 3.89 -26.85 1.18
N LYS A 106 5.22 -26.83 1.25
CA LYS A 106 6.05 -28.04 1.40
C LYS A 106 5.69 -28.81 2.67
N ILE A 107 5.61 -28.12 3.81
CA ILE A 107 5.25 -28.74 5.10
C ILE A 107 3.85 -29.36 5.02
N PHE A 108 2.89 -28.65 4.43
CA PHE A 108 1.51 -29.09 4.28
C PHE A 108 1.38 -30.34 3.39
N ILE A 109 2.07 -30.36 2.25
CA ILE A 109 2.02 -31.48 1.29
C ILE A 109 2.72 -32.72 1.84
N VAL A 110 3.87 -32.55 2.51
CA VAL A 110 4.55 -33.65 3.22
C VAL A 110 3.65 -34.20 4.35
N GLY A 111 2.91 -33.33 5.04
CA GLY A 111 1.94 -33.72 6.07
C GLY A 111 0.71 -34.47 5.55
N LEU A 112 0.34 -34.29 4.27
CA LEU A 112 -0.82 -34.93 3.63
C LEU A 112 -0.56 -36.36 3.12
N ILE A 113 0.57 -36.99 3.44
CA ILE A 113 0.92 -38.37 3.04
C ILE A 113 1.09 -38.53 1.51
N LEU A 114 1.23 -37.44 0.76
CA LEU A 114 1.77 -37.49 -0.60
C LEU A 114 3.29 -37.65 -0.50
N ARG A 115 3.73 -38.88 -0.26
CA ARG A 115 5.15 -39.28 -0.08
C ARG A 115 5.97 -39.22 -1.37
N GLN A 116 5.37 -38.74 -2.46
CA GLN A 116 6.01 -38.64 -3.76
C GLN A 116 6.77 -37.32 -3.82
N GLU A 117 8.10 -37.38 -3.94
CA GLU A 117 8.94 -36.21 -4.10
C GLU A 117 8.54 -35.48 -5.40
N MET A 118 7.87 -34.33 -5.26
CA MET A 118 7.56 -33.49 -6.41
C MET A 118 8.85 -32.93 -7.01
N SER A 119 8.91 -32.90 -8.34
CA SER A 119 10.10 -32.45 -9.07
C SER A 119 10.47 -30.99 -8.73
N ILE A 120 11.74 -30.65 -8.91
CA ILE A 120 12.24 -29.28 -8.76
C ILE A 120 11.47 -28.34 -9.70
N GLU A 121 11.19 -28.79 -10.92
CA GLU A 121 10.41 -28.06 -11.93
C GLU A 121 9.01 -27.70 -11.44
N PHE A 122 8.31 -28.61 -10.75
CA PHE A 122 7.00 -28.33 -10.16
C PHE A 122 7.08 -27.16 -9.16
N TRP A 123 8.09 -27.15 -8.31
CA TRP A 123 8.27 -26.09 -7.31
C TRP A 123 8.65 -24.75 -7.95
N ASN A 124 9.49 -24.76 -8.99
CA ASN A 124 9.85 -23.55 -9.73
C ASN A 124 8.62 -22.95 -10.42
N LYS A 125 7.83 -23.78 -11.12
CA LYS A 125 6.59 -23.34 -11.78
C LYS A 125 5.55 -22.82 -10.78
N THR A 126 5.44 -23.45 -9.61
CA THR A 126 4.54 -23.00 -8.53
C THR A 126 4.98 -21.67 -7.94
N SER A 127 6.30 -21.51 -7.71
CA SER A 127 6.91 -20.25 -7.27
C SER A 127 6.62 -19.12 -8.25
N GLU A 128 6.80 -19.38 -9.54
CA GLU A 128 6.59 -18.41 -10.60
C GLU A 128 5.13 -18.00 -10.70
N LEU A 129 4.20 -18.96 -10.64
CA LEU A 129 2.77 -18.70 -10.66
C LEU A 129 2.33 -17.81 -9.47
N PHE A 130 2.86 -18.06 -8.28
CA PHE A 130 2.58 -17.23 -7.12
C PHE A 130 3.22 -15.83 -7.25
N GLN A 131 4.41 -15.73 -7.82
CA GLN A 131 5.05 -14.44 -8.13
C GLN A 131 4.23 -13.62 -9.13
N ILE A 132 3.61 -14.25 -10.14
CA ILE A 132 2.70 -13.58 -11.07
C ILE A 132 1.45 -13.08 -10.34
N MET A 133 0.87 -13.89 -9.43
CA MET A 133 -0.29 -13.45 -8.63
C MET A 133 0.03 -12.22 -7.77
N LEU A 134 1.21 -12.19 -7.15
CA LEU A 134 1.69 -11.02 -6.41
C LEU A 134 1.91 -9.83 -7.35
N ALA A 135 2.53 -10.03 -8.52
CA ALA A 135 2.74 -9.00 -9.51
C ALA A 135 1.42 -8.35 -9.97
N ILE A 136 0.38 -9.16 -10.22
CA ILE A 136 -0.97 -8.68 -10.56
C ILE A 136 -1.54 -7.86 -9.40
N SER A 137 -1.49 -8.39 -8.17
CA SER A 137 -2.04 -7.73 -6.98
C SER A 137 -1.34 -6.40 -6.69
N ASN A 138 -0.02 -6.36 -6.81
CA ASN A 138 0.81 -5.18 -6.65
C ASN A 138 0.51 -4.16 -7.75
N SER A 139 0.38 -4.59 -9.00
CA SER A 139 0.00 -3.71 -10.11
C SER A 139 -1.38 -3.09 -9.91
N MET A 140 -2.37 -3.88 -9.46
CA MET A 140 -3.71 -3.38 -9.16
C MET A 140 -3.68 -2.36 -8.01
N THR A 141 -2.98 -2.69 -6.93
CA THR A 141 -2.83 -1.81 -5.76
C THR A 141 -2.15 -0.50 -6.15
N TYR A 142 -1.09 -0.58 -6.94
CA TYR A 142 -0.40 0.60 -7.47
C TYR A 142 -1.32 1.50 -8.29
N HIS A 143 -2.07 0.94 -9.25
CA HIS A 143 -2.99 1.73 -10.05
C HIS A 143 -4.15 2.31 -9.23
N MET A 144 -4.62 1.59 -8.20
CA MET A 144 -5.63 2.10 -7.27
C MET A 144 -5.11 3.29 -6.46
N ILE A 145 -3.94 3.16 -5.84
CA ILE A 145 -3.28 4.25 -5.08
C ILE A 145 -3.02 5.44 -6.01
N TYR A 146 -2.49 5.18 -7.20
CA TYR A 146 -2.20 6.22 -8.18
C TYR A 146 -3.48 6.94 -8.64
N GLY A 147 -4.56 6.21 -8.91
CA GLY A 147 -5.87 6.78 -9.24
C GLY A 147 -6.43 7.64 -8.10
N PHE A 148 -6.27 7.19 -6.86
CA PHE A 148 -6.69 7.93 -5.67
C PHE A 148 -5.91 9.25 -5.48
N LEU A 149 -4.60 9.22 -5.76
CA LEU A 149 -3.73 10.40 -5.70
C LEU A 149 -4.09 11.41 -6.80
N ILE A 150 -4.23 10.98 -8.07
CA ILE A 150 -4.55 11.88 -9.19
C ILE A 150 -5.93 12.51 -9.05
N SER A 151 -6.93 11.70 -8.68
CA SER A 151 -8.32 12.16 -8.57
C SER A 151 -8.56 13.13 -7.41
N ARG A 152 -7.54 13.35 -6.55
CA ARG A 152 -7.66 14.09 -5.29
C ARG A 152 -8.81 13.57 -4.42
N MET A 153 -9.23 12.32 -4.61
CA MET A 153 -10.31 11.71 -3.82
C MET A 153 -9.91 11.54 -2.35
N TYR A 154 -8.61 11.50 -2.06
CA TYR A 154 -8.11 11.54 -0.69
C TYR A 154 -8.64 12.75 0.09
N THR A 155 -8.69 13.93 -0.53
CA THR A 155 -9.22 15.15 0.10
C THR A 155 -10.69 14.98 0.47
N PHE A 156 -11.50 14.35 -0.38
CA PHE A 156 -12.89 14.03 -0.08
C PHE A 156 -13.02 13.00 1.04
N PHE A 157 -12.16 11.99 1.08
CA PHE A 157 -12.13 11.00 2.16
C PHE A 157 -11.80 11.63 3.51
N ILE A 158 -10.87 12.59 3.52
CA ILE A 158 -10.50 13.35 4.71
C ILE A 158 -11.62 14.27 5.16
N PHE A 159 -12.22 15.06 4.26
CA PHE A 159 -13.39 15.87 4.58
C PHE A 159 -14.56 15.03 5.06
N ALA A 160 -14.79 13.87 4.44
CA ALA A 160 -15.80 12.92 4.87
C ALA A 160 -15.52 12.41 6.29
N ILE A 161 -14.29 12.02 6.62
CA ILE A 161 -13.91 11.62 7.99
C ILE A 161 -14.14 12.78 8.96
N ILE A 162 -13.69 13.99 8.65
CA ILE A 162 -13.87 15.18 9.50
C ILE A 162 -15.35 15.48 9.72
N ILE A 163 -16.20 15.39 8.69
CA ILE A 163 -17.64 15.67 8.80
C ILE A 163 -18.37 14.54 9.53
N THR A 164 -18.05 13.28 9.20
CA THR A 164 -18.74 12.09 9.72
C THR A 164 -18.36 11.82 11.17
N VAL A 165 -17.13 12.12 11.56
CA VAL A 165 -16.69 12.09 12.95
C VAL A 165 -17.10 13.41 13.64
N GLY A 166 -16.87 14.57 13.04
CA GLY A 166 -17.13 15.87 13.67
C GLY A 166 -18.58 16.11 14.12
N LYS A 167 -19.58 15.76 13.29
CA LYS A 167 -21.01 16.02 13.61
C LYS A 167 -21.55 15.22 14.81
N PRO A 168 -21.32 13.91 14.91
CA PRO A 168 -21.65 13.15 16.13
C PRO A 168 -20.95 13.67 17.38
N TRP A 169 -19.71 14.14 17.24
CA TRP A 169 -18.92 14.68 18.35
C TRP A 169 -19.44 16.03 18.87
N GLU A 170 -19.90 16.93 18.00
CA GLU A 170 -20.58 18.18 18.39
C GLU A 170 -21.80 17.93 19.28
N ARG A 171 -22.56 16.86 18.98
CA ARG A 171 -23.74 16.45 19.77
C ARG A 171 -23.39 15.88 21.15
N ILE A 172 -22.16 15.38 21.33
CA ILE A 172 -21.68 14.80 22.58
C ILE A 172 -20.99 15.86 23.45
N ILE A 173 -20.31 16.83 22.83
CA ILE A 173 -19.61 17.93 23.51
C ILE A 173 -20.58 18.83 24.29
N ASN A 174 -21.73 19.18 23.72
CA ASN A 174 -22.69 20.08 24.38
C ASN A 174 -23.25 19.51 25.71
N PRO A 175 -23.69 18.23 25.77
CA PRO A 175 -24.03 17.56 27.03
C PRO A 175 -22.87 17.47 28.02
N ILE A 176 -21.65 17.21 27.55
CA ILE A 176 -20.48 17.11 28.43
C ILE A 176 -20.14 18.49 29.04
N ILE A 177 -20.20 19.56 28.25
CA ILE A 177 -19.99 20.93 28.71
C ILE A 177 -21.06 21.36 29.71
N SER A 178 -22.33 20.97 29.50
CA SER A 178 -23.40 21.31 30.45
C SER A 178 -23.20 20.61 31.80
N ILE A 179 -22.82 19.32 31.80
CA ILE A 179 -22.49 18.55 33.00
C ILE A 179 -21.27 19.13 33.73
N LEU A 180 -20.25 19.57 32.98
CA LEU A 180 -19.05 20.22 33.53
C LEU A 180 -19.34 21.62 34.09
N ARG A 181 -20.33 22.35 33.55
CA ARG A 181 -20.77 23.64 34.08
C ARG A 181 -21.61 23.49 35.34
N THR A 182 -22.47 22.47 35.42
CA THR A 182 -23.28 22.22 36.63
C THR A 182 -22.42 21.78 37.82
N ASN A 183 -21.30 21.10 37.60
CA ASN A 183 -20.38 20.70 38.67
C ASN A 183 -19.43 21.82 39.14
N ASN A 184 -19.56 23.05 38.63
CA ASN A 184 -18.82 24.23 39.09
C ASN A 184 -19.72 25.25 39.83
N VAL A 185 -20.98 24.88 40.13
CA VAL A 185 -21.86 25.63 41.02
C VAL A 185 -22.17 24.71 42.20
N CYS A 186 -21.60 25.05 43.36
CA CYS A 186 -21.46 24.30 44.62
C CYS A 186 -20.18 23.46 44.74
#